data_AF-A0A084SKG3-F1
#
_entry.id   AF-A0A084SKG3-F1
#
_cell.length_a   1.000
_cell.length_b   1.000
_cell.length_c   1.000
_cell.angle_alpha   90.00
_cell.angle_beta   90.00
_cell.angle_gamma   90.00
#
_symmetry.space_group_name_H-M   'P 1'
#
loop_
_entity.id
_entity.type
_entity.pdbx_description
1 polymer ?
#
loop_
_entity_poly.entity_id
_entity_poly.type
_entity_poly.pdbx_seq_one_letter_code
_entity_poly.pdbx_strand_id
1 'polypeptide(L)' 'MTLAQRIAADCANEAGRIVLNAPASPGPGLVCEQFKKKFNEILNRAVLGSRVKTECHKKTTPMTINLNL' A
#
# COMPACT_ATOMS: atom_id res chain seq x y z
N MET A 1 18.92 -2.66 13.63
CA MET A 1 17.81 -2.01 12.89
C MET A 1 17.82 -0.53 13.24
N THR A 2 17.82 0.36 12.26
CA THR A 2 17.88 1.82 12.48
C THR A 2 16.51 2.38 12.84
N LEU A 3 16.46 3.59 13.44
CA LEU A 3 15.20 4.28 13.73
C LEU A 3 14.36 4.49 12.46
N ALA A 4 15.00 4.89 11.36
CA ALA A 4 14.34 5.07 10.07
C ALA A 4 13.71 3.76 9.55
N GLN A 5 14.39 2.62 9.72
CA GLN A 5 13.84 1.32 9.33
C GLN A 5 12.61 0.94 10.15
N ARG A 6 12.60 1.23 11.46
CA ARG A 6 11.44 0.97 12.33
C ARG A 6 10.24 1.82 11.92
N ILE A 7 10.44 3.13 11.74
CA ILE A 7 9.39 4.06 11.30
C ILE A 7 8.81 3.60 9.96
N ALA A 8 9.65 3.22 8.99
CA ALA A 8 9.19 2.72 7.71
C ALA A 8 8.36 1.44 7.85
N ALA A 9 8.77 0.50 8.70
CA ALA A 9 8.03 -0.73 8.96
C ALA A 9 6.65 -0.45 9.61
N ASP A 10 6.59 0.45 10.58
CA ASP A 10 5.32 0.84 11.22
C ASP A 10 4.38 1.52 10.23
N CYS A 11 4.90 2.41 9.37
CA CYS A 11 4.13 3.04 8.30
C CYS A 11 3.58 2.01 7.30
N ALA A 12 4.37 0.99 6.96
CA ALA A 12 3.96 -0.09 6.06
C ALA A 12 2.87 -0.96 6.70
N ASN A 13 3.01 -1.32 7.97
CA ASN A 13 2.01 -2.10 8.70
C ASN A 13 0.67 -1.35 8.76
N GLU A 14 0.69 -0.05 9.07
CA GLU A 14 -0.52 0.75 9.12
C GLU A 14 -1.18 0.92 7.74
N ALA A 15 -0.39 1.15 6.69
CA ALA A 15 -0.90 1.20 5.32
C ALA A 15 -1.57 -0.13 4.92
N GLY A 16 -0.93 -1.26 5.24
CA GLY A 16 -1.46 -2.59 5.01
C GLY A 16 -2.78 -2.82 5.74
N ARG A 17 -2.83 -2.47 7.03
CA ARG A 17 -4.06 -2.59 7.83
C ARG A 17 -5.22 -1.80 7.23
N ILE A 18 -4.99 -0.57 6.76
CA ILE A 18 -6.05 0.26 6.18
C ILE A 18 -6.56 -0.32 4.86
N VAL A 19 -5.65 -0.72 3.97
CA VAL A 19 -6.03 -1.23 2.64
C VAL A 19 -6.71 -2.60 2.74
N LEU A 20 -6.21 -3.50 3.59
CA LEU A 20 -6.76 -4.85 3.74
C LEU A 20 -8.12 -4.87 4.46
N ASN A 21 -8.40 -3.89 5.33
CA ASN A 21 -9.69 -3.76 6.01
C ASN A 21 -10.69 -2.84 5.28
N ALA A 22 -10.37 -2.36 4.07
CA ALA A 22 -11.26 -1.49 3.33
C ALA A 22 -12.52 -2.25 2.88
N PRO A 23 -13.73 -1.70 3.10
CA PRO A 23 -15.00 -2.40 2.82
C PRO A 23 -15.23 -2.68 1.33
N ALA A 24 -14.60 -1.91 0.44
CA ALA A 24 -14.56 -2.15 -0.99
C ALA A 24 -13.11 -2.44 -1.39
N SER A 25 -12.68 -3.70 -1.19
CA SER A 25 -11.37 -4.12 -1.68
C SER A 25 -11.43 -4.17 -3.20
N PRO A 26 -10.71 -3.31 -3.93
CA PRO A 26 -10.69 -3.41 -5.38
C PRO A 26 -9.97 -4.72 -5.75
N GLY A 27 -10.22 -5.27 -6.94
CA GLY A 27 -9.60 -6.55 -7.34
C GLY A 27 -8.08 -6.60 -7.08
N PRO A 28 -7.46 -7.79 -6.92
CA PRO A 28 -6.12 -7.96 -6.35
C PRO A 28 -5.01 -7.05 -6.93
N GLY A 29 -5.08 -6.69 -8.21
CA GLY A 29 -4.13 -5.77 -8.85
C GLY A 29 -4.19 -4.32 -8.34
N LEU A 30 -5.34 -3.88 -7.82
CA LEU A 30 -5.57 -2.53 -7.32
C LEU A 30 -5.17 -2.38 -5.84
N VAL A 31 -5.06 -3.48 -5.09
CA VAL A 31 -4.64 -3.49 -3.68
C VAL A 31 -3.22 -2.95 -3.51
N CYS A 32 -2.30 -3.32 -4.41
CA CYS A 32 -0.92 -2.85 -4.33
C CYS A 32 -0.79 -1.34 -4.60
N GLU A 33 -1.53 -0.82 -5.59
CA GLU A 33 -1.53 0.61 -5.87
C GLU A 33 -2.18 1.43 -4.74
N GLN A 34 -3.24 0.90 -4.12
CA GLN A 34 -3.82 1.49 -2.91
C GLN A 34 -2.83 1.48 -1.74
N PHE A 35 -2.11 0.37 -1.55
CA PHE A 35 -1.06 0.28 -0.53
C PHE A 35 0.03 1.32 -0.77
N LYS A 36 0.58 1.43 -1.98
CA LYS A 36 1.62 2.41 -2.31
C LYS A 36 1.18 3.83 -1.99
N LYS A 37 -0.03 4.20 -2.42
CA LYS A 37 -0.60 5.52 -2.12
C LYS A 37 -0.68 5.74 -0.61
N LYS A 38 -1.22 4.76 0.13
CA LYS A 38 -1.42 4.90 1.57
C LYS A 38 -0.13 4.93 2.37
N PHE A 39 0.84 4.11 1.98
CA PHE A 39 2.17 4.09 2.55
C PHE A 39 2.88 5.43 2.39
N ASN A 40 2.86 6.01 1.18
CA ASN A 40 3.47 7.32 0.94
C ASN A 40 2.79 8.44 1.76
N GLU A 41 1.46 8.41 1.88
CA GLU A 41 0.72 9.36 2.73
C GLU A 41 1.13 9.28 4.20
N ILE A 42 1.32 8.07 4.74
CA ILE A 42 1.68 7.87 6.16
C ILE A 42 3.16 8.20 6.36
N LEU A 43 4.04 7.71 5.48
CA LEU A 43 5.48 7.93 5.57
C LEU A 43 5.85 9.40 5.48
N ASN A 44 5.20 10.17 4.59
CA ASN A 44 5.44 11.61 4.48
C ASN A 44 5.03 12.39 5.74
N ARG A 45 4.06 11.87 6.51
CA ARG A 45 3.67 12.45 7.80
C ARG A 45 4.65 12.08 8.92
N ALA A 46 5.18 10.87 8.89
CA ALA A 46 6.15 10.39 9.88
C ALA A 46 7.56 10.94 9.66
N VAL A 47 7.95 11.13 8.39
CA VAL A 47 9.28 11.60 7.97
C VAL A 47 9.10 12.64 6.86
N LEU A 48 9.17 13.92 7.27
CA LEU A 48 9.08 15.06 6.35
C LEU A 48 10.16 14.97 5.27
N GLY A 49 9.73 15.05 4.00
CA GLY A 49 10.64 14.99 2.85
C GLY A 49 11.11 13.58 2.48
N SER A 50 10.49 12.51 3.00
CA SER A 50 10.78 11.13 2.60
C SER A 50 10.69 10.93 1.09
N ARG A 51 11.64 10.20 0.51
CA ARG A 51 11.74 9.89 -0.93
C ARG A 51 11.79 8.40 -1.23
N VAL A 52 11.22 7.57 -0.34
CA VAL A 52 11.19 6.12 -0.53
C VAL A 52 10.41 5.79 -1.79
N LYS A 53 11.05 5.10 -2.73
CA LYS A 53 10.40 4.60 -3.94
C LYS A 53 9.68 3.29 -3.61
N THR A 54 8.44 3.17 -4.05
CA THR A 54 7.63 1.95 -3.92
C THR A 54 7.15 1.51 -5.28
N GLU A 55 7.24 0.20 -5.54
CA GLU A 55 6.86 -0.41 -6.82
C GLU A 55 5.97 -1.62 -6.57
N CYS A 56 4.98 -1.81 -7.44
CA CYS A 56 4.19 -3.04 -7.45
C CYS A 56 4.88 -4.07 -8.32
N HIS A 57 4.84 -5.33 -7.89
CA HIS A 57 5.38 -6.42 -8.68
C HIS A 57 4.61 -6.56 -9.99
N LYS A 58 5.30 -6.57 -11.14
CA LYS A 58 4.68 -6.57 -12.49
C LYS A 58 3.66 -7.69 -12.75
N LYS A 59 3.72 -8.78 -11.98
CA LYS A 59 2.85 -9.95 -12.09
C LYS A 59 1.49 -9.81 -11.38
N THR A 60 1.17 -8.68 -10.77
CA THR A 60 -0.17 -8.42 -10.22
C THR A 60 -1.12 -8.01 -11.34
N THR A 61 -1.57 -8.96 -12.17
CA THR A 61 -2.68 -8.74 -13.10
C THR A 61 -3.97 -8.57 -12.29
N PRO A 62 -4.73 -7.48 -12.48
CA PRO A 62 -6.06 -7.38 -11.88
C PRO A 62 -6.94 -8.51 -12.43
N MET A 63 -7.48 -9.36 -11.56
CA MET A 63 -8.53 -10.30 -11.95
C MET A 63 -9.82 -9.51 -12.22
N THR A 64 -10.26 -9.50 -13.46
CA THR A 64 -11.60 -9.05 -13.83
C THR A 64 -12.59 -10.15 -13.44
N ILE A 65 -13.39 -9.90 -12.40
CA ILE A 65 -14.54 -10.76 -12.10
C ILE A 65 -15.65 -10.35 -13.05
N ASN A 66 -15.95 -11.16 -14.06
CA ASN A 66 -17.16 -10.98 -14.86
C ASN A 66 -18.35 -11.37 -13.98
N LEU A 67 -19.05 -10.36 -13.44
CA LEU A 67 -20.37 -10.56 -12.87
C LEU A 67 -21.34 -10.70 -14.03
N ASN A 68 -21.64 -11.94 -14.43
CA ASN A 68 -22.80 -12.21 -15.25
C ASN A 68 -24.05 -12.00 -14.38
N LEU A 69 -24.62 -10.79 -14.46
CA LEU A 69 -25.96 -10.46 -13.98
C LEU A 69 -26.99 -10.84 -15.04
#